data_AF-A0A9X8HG01-F1
#
_entry.id   AF-A0A9X8HG01-F1
#
_cell.length_a   1.000
_cell.length_b   1.000
_cell.length_c   1.000
_cell.angle_alpha   90.00
_cell.angle_beta   90.00
_cell.angle_gamma   90.00
#
_symmetry.space_group_name_H-M   'P 1'
#
loop_
_entity.id
_entity.type
_entity.pdbx_description
1 polymer ?
#
loop_
_entity_poly.entity_id
_entity_poly.type
_entity_poly.pdbx_seq_one_letter_code
_entity_poly.pdbx_strand_id
1 'polypeptide(L)'
;MVAVGADVYVFGNRAMGTLKEERFLQHLFEIQKFRVDVATLSATWEAVKYNAPSMIAGRLGHGTAVLADGRIVCYGGKDVGINSTRYYNDVIVFDPKTLDVTYHPEERDQSASRAYFALAAAGSRLFLNGGCAFAVDGQTMTVMSKSSPLRLLDVTRAVPPRSSRWRDIKFDHVKPINAARLDHSVSSNQQR
;
A
#
# COMPACT_ATOMS: atom_id res chain seq x y z
N MET A 1 -4.04 0.39 -8.57
CA MET A 1 -3.65 1.38 -9.59
C MET A 1 -4.27 2.72 -9.22
N VAL A 2 -3.63 3.81 -9.61
CA VAL A 2 -4.11 5.18 -9.35
C VAL A 2 -3.89 6.06 -10.58
N ALA A 3 -4.69 7.11 -10.74
CA ALA A 3 -4.56 8.04 -11.86
C ALA A 3 -4.15 9.44 -11.36
N VAL A 4 -3.22 10.08 -12.08
CA VAL A 4 -2.81 11.48 -11.88
C VAL A 4 -2.80 12.14 -13.26
N GLY A 5 -3.82 12.96 -13.54
CA GLY A 5 -4.02 13.50 -14.89
C GLY A 5 -4.36 12.37 -15.89
N ALA A 6 -3.67 12.36 -17.04
CA ALA A 6 -3.81 11.32 -18.07
C ALA A 6 -2.93 10.08 -17.84
N ASP A 7 -2.12 10.10 -16.78
CA ASP A 7 -1.19 9.02 -16.46
C ASP A 7 -1.81 8.12 -15.37
N VAL A 8 -1.87 6.81 -15.64
CA VAL A 8 -2.29 5.77 -14.71
C VAL A 8 -1.06 5.02 -14.24
N TYR A 9 -0.85 4.98 -12.93
CA TYR A 9 0.28 4.31 -12.30
C TYR A 9 -0.15 2.99 -11.65
N VAL A 10 0.68 1.97 -11.87
CA VAL A 10 0.57 0.65 -11.26
C VAL A 10 1.85 0.39 -10.47
N PHE A 11 1.70 0.12 -9.19
CA PHE A 11 2.80 -0.14 -8.27
C PHE A 11 2.89 -1.63 -8.00
N GLY A 12 4.04 -2.08 -7.50
CA GLY A 12 4.29 -3.46 -7.13
C GLY A 12 4.60 -4.35 -8.34
N ASN A 13 4.82 -5.62 -8.04
CA ASN A 13 5.59 -6.50 -8.90
C ASN A 13 4.73 -7.54 -9.58
N ARG A 14 5.16 -7.91 -10.79
CA ARG A 14 4.54 -9.00 -11.53
C ARG A 14 5.01 -10.34 -10.98
N ALA A 15 4.06 -11.13 -10.50
CA ALA A 15 4.30 -12.52 -10.12
C ALA A 15 4.27 -13.43 -11.36
N MET A 16 5.06 -14.50 -11.32
CA MET A 16 5.12 -15.53 -12.35
C MET A 16 5.35 -16.91 -11.71
N GLY A 17 5.10 -17.97 -12.47
CA GLY A 17 5.33 -19.35 -12.03
C GLY A 17 4.02 -20.10 -11.80
N THR A 18 4.08 -21.13 -10.96
CA THR A 18 2.92 -21.95 -10.58
C THR A 18 2.45 -21.58 -9.18
N LEU A 19 1.28 -22.09 -8.76
CA LEU A 19 0.79 -21.90 -7.38
C LEU A 19 1.78 -22.40 -6.31
N LYS A 20 2.67 -23.34 -6.63
CA LYS A 20 3.67 -23.90 -5.71
C LYS A 20 5.02 -23.19 -5.77
N GLU A 21 5.33 -22.53 -6.88
CA GLU A 21 6.64 -21.93 -7.17
C GLU A 21 6.47 -20.52 -7.74
N GLU A 22 5.65 -19.74 -7.07
CA GLU A 22 5.40 -18.35 -7.46
C GLU A 22 6.60 -17.48 -7.06
N ARG A 23 7.07 -16.64 -7.98
CA ARG A 23 8.17 -15.70 -7.76
C ARG A 23 7.89 -14.37 -8.48
N PHE A 24 8.60 -13.31 -8.11
CA PHE A 24 8.54 -12.08 -8.88
C PHE A 24 9.42 -12.19 -10.12
N LEU A 25 8.95 -11.60 -11.23
CA LEU A 25 9.77 -11.43 -12.42
C LEU A 25 11.01 -10.56 -12.15
N GLN A 26 10.84 -9.54 -11.31
CA GLN A 26 11.91 -8.69 -10.79
C GLN A 26 11.75 -8.56 -9.27
N HIS A 27 12.84 -8.70 -8.51
CA HIS A 27 12.80 -8.66 -7.04
C HIS A 27 12.73 -7.24 -6.47
N LEU A 28 12.98 -6.20 -7.27
CA LEU A 28 12.92 -4.80 -6.86
C LEU A 28 11.58 -4.19 -7.20
N PHE A 29 11.08 -3.33 -6.33
CA PHE A 29 9.80 -2.65 -6.47
C PHE A 29 9.63 -1.98 -7.84
N GLU A 30 8.52 -2.27 -8.51
CA GLU A 30 8.23 -1.70 -9.82
C GLU A 30 7.19 -0.58 -9.72
N ILE A 31 7.37 0.44 -10.57
CA ILE A 31 6.33 1.42 -10.90
C ILE A 31 6.16 1.38 -12.41
N GLN A 32 4.95 1.10 -12.86
CA GLN A 32 4.54 1.06 -14.25
C GLN A 32 3.59 2.21 -14.51
N LYS A 33 3.69 2.80 -15.71
CA LYS A 33 2.88 3.94 -16.13
C LYS A 33 2.18 3.63 -17.43
N PHE A 34 0.88 3.91 -17.47
CA PHE A 34 0.07 3.92 -18.67
C PHE A 34 -0.33 5.34 -18.98
N ARG A 35 -0.04 5.83 -20.18
CA ARG A 35 -0.60 7.09 -20.66
C ARG A 35 -1.84 6.77 -21.46
N VAL A 36 -3.00 7.21 -20.97
CA VAL A 36 -4.31 6.86 -21.54
C VAL A 36 -4.86 8.04 -22.33
N ASP A 37 -5.19 7.80 -23.59
CA ASP A 37 -6.01 8.69 -24.39
C ASP A 37 -7.43 8.14 -24.45
N VAL A 38 -8.34 8.80 -23.73
CA VAL A 38 -9.75 8.40 -23.62
C VAL A 38 -10.52 8.69 -24.92
N ALA A 39 -10.10 9.68 -25.72
CA ALA A 39 -10.78 10.02 -26.96
C ALA A 39 -10.54 8.95 -28.03
N THR A 40 -9.32 8.39 -28.07
CA THR A 40 -8.95 7.34 -29.03
C THR A 40 -9.01 5.93 -28.45
N LEU A 41 -9.34 5.79 -27.16
CA LEU A 41 -9.32 4.52 -26.42
C LEU A 41 -8.00 3.76 -26.58
N SER A 42 -6.90 4.50 -26.53
CA SER A 42 -5.55 3.96 -26.66
C SER A 42 -4.72 4.21 -25.40
N ALA A 43 -3.71 3.36 -25.17
CA ALA A 43 -2.76 3.57 -24.09
C ALA A 43 -1.36 3.14 -24.52
N THR A 44 -0.35 3.91 -24.11
CA THR A 44 1.04 3.45 -24.11
C THR A 44 1.43 3.03 -22.70
N TRP A 45 2.38 2.09 -22.59
CA TRP A 45 2.88 1.58 -21.33
C TRP A 45 4.40 1.69 -21.26
N GLU A 46 4.91 2.11 -20.11
CA GLU A 46 6.35 2.16 -19.82
C GLU A 46 6.66 1.88 -18.35
N ALA A 47 7.86 1.35 -18.09
CA ALA A 47 8.42 1.27 -16.75
C ALA A 47 8.93 2.64 -16.31
N VAL A 48 8.53 3.08 -15.12
CA VAL A 48 9.01 4.34 -14.56
C VAL A 48 10.38 4.14 -13.95
N LYS A 49 11.37 4.87 -14.46
CA LYS A 49 12.67 5.02 -13.80
C LYS A 49 12.54 6.08 -12.70
N TYR A 50 12.63 5.66 -11.44
CA TYR A 50 12.48 6.53 -10.27
C TYR A 50 13.77 6.63 -9.46
N ASN A 51 13.94 7.72 -8.71
CA ASN A 51 15.08 7.94 -7.84
C ASN A 51 14.73 7.51 -6.41
N ALA A 52 15.38 6.46 -5.91
CA ALA A 52 15.13 5.97 -4.55
C ALA A 52 16.40 6.07 -3.69
N PRO A 53 16.27 6.39 -2.39
CA PRO A 53 17.42 6.46 -1.48
C PRO A 53 17.99 5.07 -1.13
N SER A 54 17.24 4.00 -1.38
CA SER A 54 17.65 2.62 -1.11
C SER A 54 16.88 1.65 -1.99
N MET A 55 17.33 0.40 -2.01
CA MET A 55 16.62 -0.71 -2.64
C MET A 55 15.29 -0.98 -1.92
N ILE A 56 14.21 -1.13 -2.70
CA ILE A 56 12.87 -1.42 -2.18
C ILE A 56 12.46 -2.81 -2.67
N ALA A 57 12.06 -3.68 -1.75
CA ALA A 57 11.66 -5.04 -2.08
C ALA A 57 10.35 -5.08 -2.88
N GLY A 58 10.30 -6.00 -3.85
CA GLY A 58 9.11 -6.28 -4.63
C GLY A 58 7.96 -6.83 -3.78
N ARG A 59 6.73 -6.56 -4.22
CA ARG A 59 5.52 -6.88 -3.45
C ARG A 59 4.25 -6.93 -4.29
N LEU A 60 3.25 -7.64 -3.77
CA LEU A 60 1.88 -7.65 -4.26
C LEU A 60 0.88 -7.40 -3.12
N GLY A 61 -0.40 -7.19 -3.45
CA GLY A 61 -1.47 -6.99 -2.45
C GLY A 61 -1.32 -5.74 -1.59
N HIS A 62 -0.52 -4.77 -2.03
CA HIS A 62 -0.32 -3.48 -1.35
C HIS A 62 -1.48 -2.52 -1.65
N GLY A 63 -1.60 -1.46 -0.85
CA GLY A 63 -2.56 -0.37 -1.09
C GLY A 63 -1.87 0.81 -1.78
N THR A 64 -2.56 1.48 -2.71
CA THR A 64 -2.10 2.73 -3.33
C THR A 64 -3.16 3.83 -3.24
N ALA A 65 -2.74 5.07 -3.02
CA ALA A 65 -3.64 6.22 -3.00
C ALA A 65 -2.93 7.50 -3.44
N VAL A 66 -3.68 8.43 -4.05
CA VAL A 66 -3.19 9.77 -4.46
C VAL A 66 -3.44 10.75 -3.32
N LEU A 67 -2.41 11.47 -2.91
CA LEU A 67 -2.49 12.57 -1.95
C LEU A 67 -2.98 13.85 -2.63
N ALA A 68 -3.51 14.80 -1.85
CA ALA A 68 -4.03 16.06 -2.41
C ALA A 68 -2.98 16.92 -3.15
N ASP A 69 -1.68 16.71 -2.90
CA ASP A 69 -0.59 17.38 -3.60
C ASP A 69 -0.16 16.69 -4.92
N GLY A 70 -0.80 15.56 -5.25
CA GLY A 70 -0.52 14.78 -6.46
C GLY A 70 0.55 13.71 -6.29
N ARG A 71 1.20 13.61 -5.13
CA ARG A 71 2.08 12.47 -4.82
C ARG A 71 1.25 11.22 -4.60
N ILE A 72 1.88 10.06 -4.82
CA ILE A 72 1.24 8.76 -4.68
C ILE A 72 1.89 8.01 -3.54
N VAL A 73 1.08 7.47 -2.63
CA VAL A 73 1.57 6.57 -1.59
C VAL A 73 1.29 5.12 -1.97
N CYS A 74 2.28 4.26 -1.79
CA CYS A 74 2.15 2.81 -1.70
C CYS A 74 2.44 2.38 -0.26
N TYR A 75 1.59 1.54 0.30
CA TYR A 75 1.73 1.02 1.67
C TYR A 75 1.59 -0.49 1.69
N GLY A 76 2.38 -1.13 2.55
CA GLY A 76 2.27 -2.54 2.89
C GLY A 76 2.42 -3.48 1.70
N GLY A 77 1.60 -4.53 1.67
CA GLY A 77 1.69 -5.65 0.75
C GLY A 77 2.46 -6.82 1.35
N LYS A 78 2.72 -7.83 0.53
CA LYS A 78 3.50 -9.00 0.92
C LYS A 78 4.43 -9.47 -0.19
N ASP A 79 5.40 -10.29 0.19
CA ASP A 79 6.19 -11.07 -0.75
C ASP A 79 5.34 -12.18 -1.40
N VAL A 80 5.75 -12.62 -2.58
CA VAL A 80 5.05 -13.58 -3.44
C VAL A 80 5.13 -15.01 -2.90
N GLY A 81 4.19 -15.87 -3.31
CA GLY A 81 4.17 -17.27 -2.92
C GLY A 81 3.20 -17.58 -1.79
N ILE A 82 2.66 -18.80 -1.84
CA ILE A 82 1.64 -19.30 -0.91
C ILE A 82 2.19 -19.46 0.52
N ASN A 83 3.48 -19.78 0.64
CA ASN A 83 4.15 -19.97 1.93
C ASN A 83 4.88 -18.70 2.42
N SER A 84 4.73 -17.57 1.72
CA SER A 84 5.39 -16.34 2.14
C SER A 84 4.79 -15.79 3.43
N THR A 85 5.65 -15.60 4.43
CA THR A 85 5.33 -15.00 5.72
C THR A 85 5.70 -13.52 5.80
N ARG A 86 6.34 -12.95 4.77
CA ARG A 86 6.79 -11.55 4.77
C ARG A 86 5.68 -10.61 4.33
N TYR A 87 5.16 -9.84 5.28
CA TYR A 87 4.25 -8.71 5.05
C TYR A 87 4.98 -7.42 5.39
N TYR A 88 4.71 -6.39 4.61
CA TYR A 88 5.36 -5.10 4.75
C TYR A 88 4.45 -4.11 5.50
N ASN A 89 5.07 -3.15 6.19
CA ASN A 89 4.44 -1.99 6.83
C ASN A 89 5.23 -0.69 6.58
N ASP A 90 6.12 -0.69 5.60
CA ASP A 90 6.84 0.48 5.10
C ASP A 90 5.90 1.39 4.28
N VAL A 91 6.33 2.64 4.10
CA VAL A 91 5.61 3.67 3.34
C VAL A 91 6.50 4.15 2.21
N ILE A 92 6.00 4.05 0.98
CA ILE A 92 6.68 4.50 -0.23
C ILE A 92 5.88 5.67 -0.79
N VAL A 93 6.47 6.86 -0.84
CA VAL A 93 5.84 8.05 -1.41
C VAL A 93 6.56 8.42 -2.69
N PHE A 94 5.85 8.32 -3.82
CA PHE A 94 6.36 8.64 -5.15
C PHE A 94 5.83 10.01 -5.61
N ASP A 95 6.73 10.89 -6.04
CA ASP A 95 6.38 12.14 -6.70
C ASP A 95 6.44 11.97 -8.22
N PRO A 96 5.30 11.95 -8.94
CA PRO A 96 5.28 11.79 -10.39
C PRO A 96 5.89 12.99 -11.15
N LYS A 97 6.08 14.15 -10.50
CA LYS A 97 6.66 15.35 -11.13
C LYS A 97 8.18 15.31 -11.15
N THR A 98 8.80 14.80 -10.08
CA THR A 98 10.26 14.75 -9.96
C THR A 98 10.83 13.35 -10.16
N LEU A 99 9.97 12.33 -10.17
CA LEU A 99 10.31 10.91 -10.17
C LEU A 99 11.06 10.46 -8.90
N ASP A 100 11.03 11.27 -7.85
CA ASP A 100 11.66 10.92 -6.59
C ASP A 100 10.75 10.04 -5.72
N VAL A 101 11.40 9.15 -4.98
CA VAL A 101 10.76 8.32 -3.97
C VAL A 101 11.28 8.72 -2.59
N THR A 102 10.37 9.11 -1.71
CA THR A 102 10.62 9.12 -0.27
C THR A 102 10.26 7.75 0.29
N TYR A 103 11.23 7.07 0.88
CA TYR A 103 11.04 5.74 1.46
C TYR A 103 11.14 5.78 2.98
N HIS A 104 10.09 5.32 3.66
CA HIS A 104 10.09 5.09 5.10
C HIS A 104 10.10 3.57 5.32
N PRO A 105 11.25 2.98 5.70
CA PRO A 105 11.37 1.53 5.90
C PRO A 105 10.50 1.06 7.07
N GLU A 106 10.42 -0.27 7.25
CA GLU A 106 9.49 -0.93 8.17
C GLU A 106 9.27 -0.17 9.49
N GLU A 107 7.99 0.11 9.73
CA GLU A 107 7.54 0.81 10.93
C GLU A 107 7.71 -0.09 12.17
N ARG A 108 7.92 0.54 13.33
CA ARG A 108 8.09 -0.20 14.59
C ARG A 108 6.85 -1.02 14.96
N ASP A 109 5.67 -0.54 14.59
CA ASP A 109 4.43 -1.28 14.80
C ASP A 109 4.32 -2.41 13.77
N GLN A 110 4.87 -3.58 14.11
CA GLN A 110 4.77 -4.79 13.31
C GLN A 110 3.33 -5.28 13.15
N SER A 111 2.41 -4.90 14.05
CA SER A 111 0.98 -5.20 13.88
C SER A 111 0.35 -4.40 12.73
N ALA A 112 1.06 -3.40 12.20
CA ALA A 112 0.64 -2.64 11.03
C ALA A 112 0.94 -3.36 9.70
N SER A 113 1.82 -4.38 9.68
CA SER A 113 2.12 -5.17 8.48
C SER A 113 0.88 -5.86 7.95
N ARG A 114 0.65 -5.75 6.63
CA ARG A 114 -0.56 -6.30 5.99
C ARG A 114 -0.56 -6.20 4.47
N ALA A 115 -1.37 -7.06 3.85
CA ALA A 115 -1.77 -7.01 2.45
C ALA A 115 -3.30 -7.12 2.33
N TYR A 116 -3.83 -6.87 1.14
CA TYR A 116 -5.25 -7.07 0.78
C TYR A 116 -6.24 -6.28 1.65
N PHE A 117 -5.83 -5.06 2.02
CA PHE A 117 -6.62 -4.11 2.80
C PHE A 117 -7.20 -3.02 1.91
N ALA A 118 -8.19 -2.30 2.44
CA ALA A 118 -8.71 -1.09 1.82
C ALA A 118 -7.91 0.14 2.29
N LEU A 119 -7.55 1.01 1.35
CA LEU A 119 -6.81 2.25 1.61
C LEU A 119 -7.51 3.44 0.93
N ALA A 120 -7.79 4.49 1.69
CA ALA A 120 -8.29 5.77 1.18
C ALA A 120 -7.36 6.92 1.59
N ALA A 121 -7.34 8.00 0.80
CA ALA A 121 -6.60 9.22 1.11
C ALA A 121 -7.52 10.44 1.18
N ALA A 122 -7.36 11.26 2.23
CA ALA A 122 -7.98 12.57 2.33
C ALA A 122 -6.91 13.61 2.73
N GLY A 123 -6.56 14.51 1.81
CA GLY A 123 -5.45 15.43 2.02
C GLY A 123 -4.11 14.68 2.08
N SER A 124 -3.40 14.84 3.21
CA SER A 124 -2.17 14.13 3.55
C SER A 124 -2.39 12.83 4.36
N ARG A 125 -3.65 12.49 4.66
CA ARG A 125 -4.01 11.40 5.57
C ARG A 125 -4.44 10.17 4.81
N LEU A 126 -4.00 9.00 5.27
CA LEU A 126 -4.43 7.70 4.80
C LEU A 126 -5.28 7.00 5.85
N PHE A 127 -6.36 6.39 5.39
CA PHE A 127 -7.26 5.57 6.20
C PHE A 127 -7.17 4.13 5.72
N LEU A 128 -6.91 3.23 6.66
CA LEU A 128 -6.70 1.82 6.38
C LEU A 128 -7.72 0.95 7.10
N ASN A 129 -8.37 0.04 6.39
CA ASN A 129 -9.27 -0.96 6.96
C ASN A 129 -8.95 -2.37 6.46
N GLY A 130 -9.05 -3.35 7.36
CA GLY A 130 -8.89 -4.77 7.04
C GLY A 130 -7.48 -5.21 6.66
N GLY A 131 -7.42 -6.23 5.81
CA GLY A 131 -6.21 -6.91 5.36
C GLY A 131 -5.72 -8.00 6.31
N CYS A 132 -4.84 -8.86 5.79
CA CYS A 132 -4.20 -9.94 6.53
C CYS A 132 -2.69 -9.73 6.66
N ALA A 133 -2.13 -10.37 7.68
CA ALA A 133 -0.73 -10.73 7.80
C ALA A 133 -0.61 -12.11 8.44
N PHE A 134 0.49 -12.83 8.26
CA PHE A 134 0.76 -13.97 9.13
C PHE A 134 1.17 -13.47 10.52
N ALA A 135 0.74 -14.19 11.56
CA ALA A 135 1.24 -14.02 12.90
C ALA A 135 2.74 -14.37 12.93
N VAL A 136 3.41 -13.98 14.01
CA VAL A 136 4.85 -14.22 14.21
C VAL A 136 5.21 -15.72 14.14
N ASP A 137 4.24 -16.61 14.37
CA ASP A 137 4.41 -18.06 14.25
C ASP A 137 4.52 -18.57 12.80
N GLY A 138 4.24 -17.72 11.80
CA GLY A 138 4.27 -18.07 10.38
C GLY A 138 3.19 -19.07 9.95
N GLN A 139 2.25 -19.42 10.83
CA GLN A 139 1.21 -20.43 10.59
C GLN A 139 -0.20 -19.86 10.71
N THR A 140 -0.39 -18.87 11.58
CA THR A 140 -1.71 -18.28 11.84
C THR A 140 -1.90 -17.03 11.00
N MET A 141 -2.81 -17.03 10.03
CA MET A 141 -3.20 -15.79 9.36
C MET A 141 -3.96 -14.89 10.35
N THR A 142 -3.38 -13.75 10.68
CA THR A 142 -4.02 -12.71 11.50
C THR A 142 -4.71 -11.73 10.58
N VAL A 143 -6.04 -11.64 10.67
CA VAL A 143 -6.82 -10.62 9.96
C VAL A 143 -7.24 -9.55 10.94
N MET A 144 -6.59 -8.38 10.87
CA MET A 144 -6.73 -7.26 11.81
C MET A 144 -6.54 -7.61 13.31
N SER A 145 -6.05 -6.63 14.08
CA SER A 145 -6.21 -6.70 15.53
C SER A 145 -7.68 -6.42 15.86
N LYS A 146 -8.24 -7.19 16.81
CA LYS A 146 -9.63 -7.07 17.26
C LYS A 146 -9.98 -5.71 17.88
N SER A 147 -9.01 -4.85 18.18
CA SER A 147 -9.23 -3.62 18.93
C SER A 147 -9.47 -2.39 18.06
N SER A 148 -8.96 -2.38 16.82
CA SER A 148 -8.90 -1.14 16.01
C SER A 148 -8.96 -1.45 14.51
N PRO A 149 -10.16 -1.64 13.93
CA PRO A 149 -10.27 -2.02 12.54
C PRO A 149 -9.95 -0.88 11.56
N LEU A 150 -9.81 0.36 12.03
CA LEU A 150 -9.48 1.52 11.22
C LEU A 150 -8.23 2.20 11.76
N ARG A 151 -7.23 2.41 10.90
CA ARG A 151 -6.00 3.11 11.24
C ARG A 151 -5.77 4.34 10.36
N LEU A 152 -5.07 5.31 10.93
CA LEU A 152 -4.74 6.59 10.33
C LEU A 152 -3.23 6.79 10.27
N LEU A 153 -2.73 7.12 9.07
CA LEU A 153 -1.38 7.63 8.85
C LEU A 153 -1.49 9.06 8.32
N ASP A 154 -0.72 10.00 8.87
CA ASP A 154 -0.55 11.32 8.28
C ASP A 154 0.87 11.41 7.70
N VAL A 155 0.98 11.46 6.38
CA VAL A 155 2.25 11.38 5.66
C VAL A 155 3.15 12.58 5.94
N THR A 156 2.55 13.73 6.29
CA THR A 156 3.29 14.98 6.56
C THR A 156 3.70 15.12 8.02
N ARG A 157 3.17 14.28 8.92
CA ARG A 157 3.40 14.41 10.34
C ARG A 157 4.82 13.99 10.70
N ALA A 158 5.54 14.89 11.37
CA ALA A 158 6.77 14.54 12.07
C ALA A 158 6.46 13.53 13.19
N VAL A 159 7.14 12.39 13.18
CA VAL A 159 6.95 11.33 14.17
C VAL A 159 8.20 11.24 15.03
N PRO A 160 8.08 11.34 16.37
CA PRO A 160 9.23 11.25 17.26
C PRO A 160 9.99 9.93 17.05
N PRO A 161 11.30 9.90 17.34
CA PRO A 161 12.06 8.66 17.35
C PRO A 161 11.32 7.59 18.17
N ARG A 162 11.31 6.35 17.66
CA ARG A 162 10.70 5.17 18.32
C ARG A 162 9.17 5.18 18.47
N SER A 163 8.46 6.13 17.86
CA SER A 163 6.99 6.14 17.82
C SER A 163 6.46 5.55 16.50
N SER A 164 5.28 4.92 16.54
CA SER A 164 4.58 4.49 15.32
C SER A 164 4.01 5.69 14.57
N ARG A 165 4.09 5.70 13.24
CA ARG A 165 3.34 6.69 12.43
C ARG A 165 1.84 6.40 12.39
N TRP A 166 1.45 5.14 12.55
CA TRP A 166 0.06 4.72 12.54
C TRP A 166 -0.61 4.99 13.88
N ARG A 167 -1.86 5.44 13.80
CA ARG A 167 -2.75 5.61 14.94
C ARG A 167 -4.02 4.82 14.73
N ASP A 168 -4.47 4.19 15.79
CA ASP A 168 -5.77 3.55 15.82
C ASP A 168 -6.87 4.61 15.94
N ILE A 169 -7.90 4.51 15.09
CA ILE A 169 -9.13 5.29 15.24
C ILE A 169 -10.09 4.47 16.09
N LYS A 170 -10.48 5.04 17.24
CA LYS A 170 -11.49 4.45 18.13
C LYS A 170 -12.88 4.69 17.55
N PHE A 171 -13.74 3.68 17.68
CA PHE A 171 -15.15 3.78 17.34
C PHE A 171 -15.92 4.10 18.62
N ASP A 172 -16.57 5.26 18.65
CA ASP A 172 -17.49 5.59 19.73
C ASP A 172 -18.83 4.91 19.48
N HIS A 173 -19.44 4.35 20.53
CA HIS A 173 -20.81 3.81 20.53
C HIS A 173 -21.15 2.67 19.55
N VAL A 174 -20.15 2.04 18.92
CA VAL A 174 -20.34 0.85 18.07
C VAL A 174 -19.35 -0.23 18.50
N LYS A 175 -19.84 -1.43 18.83
CA LYS A 175 -18.96 -2.60 18.91
C LYS A 175 -18.63 -3.02 17.47
N PRO A 176 -17.38 -2.85 16.99
CA PRO A 176 -17.05 -3.29 15.65
C PRO A 176 -17.32 -4.79 15.53
N ILE A 177 -17.96 -5.18 14.42
CA ILE A 177 -18.03 -6.60 14.05
C ILE A 177 -16.61 -6.99 13.63
N ASN A 178 -15.92 -7.68 14.52
CA ASN A 178 -14.54 -8.11 14.37
C ASN A 178 -14.42 -9.33 13.45
N ALA A 179 -15.05 -9.25 12.27
CA ALA A 179 -14.88 -10.23 11.22
C ALA A 179 -13.72 -9.82 10.31
N ALA A 180 -12.94 -10.81 9.91
CA ALA A 180 -11.92 -10.68 8.89
C ALA A 180 -12.50 -10.05 7.61
N ARG A 181 -11.90 -8.97 7.11
CA ARG A 181 -12.24 -8.39 5.81
C ARG A 181 -10.99 -8.29 4.95
N LEU A 182 -11.01 -9.02 3.84
CA LEU A 182 -9.91 -9.18 2.87
C LEU A 182 -10.42 -8.79 1.49
N ASP A 183 -9.52 -8.32 0.62
CA ASP A 183 -9.80 -8.01 -0.78
C ASP A 183 -11.00 -7.07 -1.01
N HIS A 184 -11.23 -6.17 -0.05
CA HIS A 184 -12.26 -5.16 -0.14
C HIS A 184 -11.65 -3.82 -0.55
N SER A 185 -12.44 -3.02 -1.27
CA SER A 185 -12.03 -1.69 -1.71
C SER A 185 -12.75 -0.61 -0.91
N VAL A 186 -12.11 0.55 -0.81
CA VAL A 186 -12.70 1.80 -0.35
C VAL A 186 -12.33 2.86 -1.37
N SER A 187 -13.21 3.82 -1.60
CA SER A 187 -12.91 5.04 -2.34
C SER A 187 -13.35 6.24 -1.51
N SER A 188 -12.58 7.31 -1.59
CA SER A 188 -12.94 8.60 -0.99
C SER A 188 -13.10 9.62 -2.10
N ASN A 189 -14.25 10.29 -2.16
CA ASN A 189 -14.40 11.47 -3.00
C ASN A 189 -13.65 12.63 -2.35
N GLN A 190 -12.57 13.09 -2.98
CA GLN A 190 -12.03 14.41 -2.69
C GLN A 190 -12.97 15.43 -3.34
N GLN A 191 -13.96 15.92 -2.59
CA GLN A 191 -14.68 17.12 -2.99
C GLN A 191 -13.68 18.29 -2.93
N ARG A 192 -13.58 19.02 -4.05
CA ARG A 192 -12.78 20.24 -4.19
C ARG A 192 -13.39 21.37 -3.38
#